data_AF-A0A2T6K498-F1
#
_entry.id   AF-A0A2T6K498-F1
#
_cell.length_a   1.000
_cell.length_b   1.000
_cell.length_c   1.000
_cell.angle_alpha   90.00
_cell.angle_beta   90.00
_cell.angle_gamma   90.00
#
_symmetry.space_group_name_H-M   'P 1'
#
loop_
_entity.id
_entity.type
_entity.pdbx_description
1 polymer ?
#
loop_
_entity_poly.entity_id
_entity_poly.type
_entity_poly.pdbx_seq_one_letter_code
_entity_poly.pdbx_strand_id
1 'polypeptide(L)'
;MSDLLRKKSPGLIQRSQTAVPKNTFNIKELETKKEPDTTPVPKKATNSNVIAEKSTTVRVNMSTKNKLNALVTIGIAPTVDDVIDLLINDYHSNILTKDERKQYEIIFELYKSKTK
;
A
#
# COMPACT_ATOMS: atom_id res chain seq x y z
N MET A 1 30.47 -66.73 -45.69
CA MET A 1 29.01 -66.66 -45.51
C MET A 1 28.62 -65.20 -45.46
N SER A 2 27.69 -64.83 -46.32
CA SER A 2 27.56 -63.50 -46.91
C SER A 2 26.44 -62.68 -46.28
N ASP A 3 26.74 -61.40 -46.09
CA ASP A 3 25.89 -60.20 -46.18
C ASP A 3 24.50 -60.22 -45.49
N LEU A 4 24.49 -60.02 -44.15
CA LEU A 4 23.27 -59.70 -43.37
C LEU A 4 23.39 -58.37 -42.58
N LEU A 5 24.31 -57.48 -42.95
CA LEU A 5 24.55 -56.21 -42.24
C LEU A 5 24.16 -54.96 -43.06
N ARG A 6 23.19 -55.08 -43.98
CA ARG A 6 22.57 -53.92 -44.63
C ARG A 6 21.15 -53.71 -44.15
N LYS A 7 20.99 -53.36 -42.89
CA LYS A 7 19.74 -52.80 -42.38
C LYS A 7 19.93 -51.29 -42.25
N LYS A 8 19.37 -50.55 -43.21
CA LYS A 8 19.22 -49.09 -43.13
C LYS A 8 18.71 -48.75 -41.73
N SER A 9 19.38 -47.81 -41.06
CA SER A 9 18.95 -47.30 -39.77
C SER A 9 17.47 -46.92 -39.88
N PRO A 10 16.60 -47.39 -38.97
CA PRO A 10 15.23 -46.90 -38.93
C PRO A 10 15.33 -45.40 -38.66
N GLY A 11 14.81 -44.58 -39.56
CA GLY A 11 14.77 -43.13 -39.38
C GLY A 11 14.16 -42.84 -38.01
N LEU A 12 14.87 -42.09 -37.18
CA LEU A 12 14.36 -41.64 -35.89
C LEU A 12 13.06 -40.90 -36.15
N ILE A 13 11.92 -41.52 -35.80
CA ILE A 13 10.65 -40.82 -35.78
C ILE A 13 10.76 -39.83 -34.64
N GLN A 14 11.01 -38.56 -34.97
CA GLN A 14 10.94 -37.45 -34.02
C GLN A 14 9.48 -37.29 -33.63
N ARG A 15 9.09 -37.93 -32.53
CA ARG A 15 7.79 -37.69 -31.92
C ARG A 15 7.78 -36.24 -31.48
N SER A 16 6.85 -35.46 -32.04
CA SER A 16 6.60 -34.08 -31.58
C SER A 16 6.40 -34.10 -30.07
N GLN A 17 6.99 -33.12 -29.38
CA GLN A 17 7.04 -33.03 -27.92
C GLN A 17 5.68 -33.36 -27.29
N THR A 18 5.68 -34.27 -26.31
CA THR A 18 4.51 -34.56 -25.48
C THR A 18 4.16 -33.30 -24.69
N ALA A 19 3.09 -32.61 -25.10
CA ALA A 19 2.61 -31.41 -24.42
C ALA A 19 1.99 -31.81 -23.07
N VAL A 20 2.67 -31.45 -21.98
CA VAL A 20 2.12 -31.60 -20.62
C VAL A 20 1.14 -30.44 -20.37
N PRO A 21 -0.11 -30.71 -19.97
CA PRO A 21 -1.06 -29.65 -19.64
C PRO A 21 -0.54 -28.85 -18.44
N LYS A 22 -0.48 -27.52 -18.60
CA LYS A 22 0.06 -26.60 -17.57
C LYS A 22 -0.77 -26.56 -16.28
N ASN A 23 -1.98 -27.13 -16.29
CA ASN A 23 -2.84 -27.11 -15.12
C ASN A 23 -3.56 -28.45 -14.99
N THR A 24 -2.98 -29.35 -14.22
CA THR A 24 -3.61 -30.61 -13.81
C THR A 24 -4.32 -30.36 -12.48
N PHE A 25 -5.64 -30.47 -12.50
CA PHE A 25 -6.50 -30.32 -11.33
C PHE A 25 -6.16 -31.39 -10.28
N ASN A 26 -5.62 -30.97 -9.13
CA ASN A 26 -5.31 -31.87 -8.02
C ASN A 26 -6.49 -31.92 -7.05
N ILE A 27 -7.16 -33.08 -7.00
CA ILE A 27 -8.35 -33.30 -6.15
C ILE A 27 -8.01 -33.23 -4.65
N LYS A 28 -6.73 -33.30 -4.28
CA LYS A 28 -6.28 -33.09 -2.89
C LYS A 28 -6.51 -31.67 -2.37
N GLU A 29 -6.75 -30.68 -3.24
CA GLU A 29 -7.11 -29.31 -2.81
C GLU A 29 -8.62 -29.15 -2.49
N LEU A 30 -9.46 -30.14 -2.82
CA LEU A 30 -10.92 -30.05 -2.63
C LEU A 30 -11.43 -30.53 -1.26
N GLU A 31 -10.63 -31.28 -0.49
CA GLU A 31 -11.11 -31.96 0.72
C GLU A 31 -10.92 -31.19 2.03
N THR A 32 -10.42 -29.96 2.00
CA THR A 32 -10.38 -29.11 3.20
C THR A 32 -11.49 -28.05 3.14
N LYS A 33 -12.73 -28.49 3.31
CA LYS A 33 -13.85 -27.62 3.68
C LYS A 33 -14.27 -27.87 5.13
N LYS A 34 -14.19 -26.83 5.96
CA LYS A 34 -15.14 -26.38 7.02
C LYS A 34 -14.45 -25.24 7.81
N GLU A 35 -14.70 -23.96 7.53
CA GLU A 35 -15.85 -23.08 7.89
C GLU A 35 -15.45 -22.10 9.03
N PRO A 36 -15.93 -20.85 9.10
CA PRO A 36 -16.24 -19.88 8.03
C PRO A 36 -15.55 -18.52 8.30
N ASP A 37 -14.77 -17.98 7.37
CA ASP A 37 -14.42 -16.56 7.40
C ASP A 37 -14.62 -15.93 6.02
N THR A 38 -15.75 -15.23 5.95
CA THR A 38 -16.11 -14.11 5.07
C THR A 38 -15.16 -13.83 3.92
N THR A 39 -15.63 -14.15 2.71
CA THR A 39 -15.14 -13.61 1.43
C THR A 39 -14.73 -12.14 1.56
N PRO A 40 -13.47 -11.75 1.31
CA PRO A 40 -13.20 -10.37 0.99
C PRO A 40 -13.73 -10.18 -0.43
N VAL A 41 -14.92 -9.60 -0.52
CA VAL A 41 -15.33 -8.77 -1.65
C VAL A 41 -14.07 -8.06 -2.15
N PRO A 42 -13.71 -8.10 -3.45
CA PRO A 42 -12.69 -7.21 -3.96
C PRO A 42 -13.26 -5.81 -3.74
N LYS A 43 -12.88 -5.18 -2.62
CA LYS A 43 -13.04 -3.76 -2.39
C LYS A 43 -12.23 -3.16 -3.53
N LYS A 44 -12.92 -2.87 -4.63
CA LYS A 44 -12.51 -1.89 -5.61
C LYS A 44 -12.02 -0.74 -4.76
N ALA A 45 -10.70 -0.57 -4.67
CA ALA A 45 -10.12 0.54 -3.98
C ALA A 45 -10.75 1.74 -4.66
N THR A 46 -11.70 2.35 -3.97
CA THR A 46 -12.15 3.68 -4.31
C THR A 46 -10.85 4.45 -4.23
N ASN A 47 -10.27 4.76 -5.38
CA ASN A 47 -9.20 5.74 -5.47
C ASN A 47 -9.86 7.00 -4.92
N SER A 48 -9.76 7.19 -3.60
CA SER A 48 -10.02 8.48 -3.02
C SER A 48 -9.08 9.38 -3.80
N ASN A 49 -9.67 10.35 -4.51
CA ASN A 49 -8.92 11.48 -5.02
C ASN A 49 -8.39 12.19 -3.78
N VAL A 50 -7.33 11.66 -3.17
CA VAL A 50 -6.50 12.36 -2.22
C VAL A 50 -5.87 13.42 -3.09
N ILE A 51 -6.49 14.60 -3.06
CA ILE A 51 -5.95 15.80 -3.66
C ILE A 51 -4.53 15.87 -3.13
N ALA A 52 -3.55 15.68 -4.02
CA ALA A 52 -2.16 15.66 -3.63
C ALA A 52 -1.84 17.04 -3.05
N GLU A 53 -1.80 17.12 -1.72
CA GLU A 53 -1.48 18.36 -1.03
C GLU A 53 -0.08 18.79 -1.43
N LYS A 54 0.09 20.09 -1.65
CA LYS A 54 1.40 20.63 -2.03
C LYS A 54 2.34 20.42 -0.86
N SER A 55 3.38 19.60 -1.06
CA SER A 55 4.41 19.43 -0.04
C SER A 55 5.15 20.74 0.19
N THR A 56 5.27 21.13 1.45
CA THR A 56 6.06 22.27 1.88
C THR A 56 7.04 21.82 2.95
N THR A 57 8.15 22.54 3.11
CA THR A 57 9.18 22.20 4.09
C THR A 57 9.26 23.28 5.16
N VAL A 58 9.01 22.90 6.41
CA VAL A 58 9.19 23.77 7.57
C VAL A 58 10.58 23.53 8.17
N ARG A 59 11.33 24.61 8.41
CA ARG A 59 12.62 24.52 9.10
C ARG A 59 12.38 24.49 10.61
N VAL A 60 12.90 23.46 11.27
CA VAL A 60 12.77 23.25 12.71
C VAL A 60 14.12 22.91 13.34
N ASN A 61 14.24 23.14 14.64
CA ASN A 61 15.44 22.77 15.41
C ASN A 61 15.63 21.25 15.44
N MET A 62 16.88 20.80 15.62
CA MET A 62 17.18 19.36 15.66
C MET A 62 16.45 18.65 16.82
N SER A 63 16.35 19.31 17.98
CA SER A 63 15.63 18.76 19.14
C SER A 63 14.15 18.51 18.84
N THR A 64 13.46 19.43 18.17
CA THR A 64 12.04 19.27 17.84
C THR A 64 11.82 18.22 16.76
N LYS A 65 12.68 18.15 15.74
CA LYS A 65 12.68 17.07 14.75
C LYS A 65 12.78 15.70 15.44
N ASN A 66 13.71 15.54 16.38
CA ASN A 66 13.90 14.26 17.08
C ASN A 66 12.67 13.89 17.93
N LYS A 67 12.02 14.87 18.57
CA LYS A 67 10.76 14.65 19.30
C LYS A 67 9.64 14.18 18.38
N LEU A 68 9.44 14.84 17.23
CA LEU A 68 8.42 14.43 16.26
C LEU A 68 8.68 13.02 15.73
N ASN A 69 9.94 12.70 15.40
CA ASN A 69 10.30 11.36 14.96
C ASN A 69 10.08 10.30 16.05
N ALA A 70 10.34 10.62 17.33
CA ALA A 70 10.07 9.72 18.43
C ALA A 70 8.56 9.43 18.58
N LEU A 71 7.70 10.44 18.42
CA LEU A 71 6.24 10.28 18.47
C LEU A 71 5.73 9.36 17.34
N VAL A 72 6.27 9.52 16.14
CA VAL A 72 5.98 8.61 15.01
C VAL A 72 6.49 7.19 15.31
N THR A 73 7.67 7.06 15.90
CA THR A 73 8.27 5.75 16.24
C THR A 73 7.46 5.00 17.31
N ILE A 74 6.84 5.72 18.24
CA ILE A 74 5.93 5.16 19.26
C ILE A 74 4.61 4.68 18.63
N GLY A 75 4.28 5.14 17.41
CA GLY A 75 3.09 4.72 16.68
C GLY A 75 1.85 5.56 16.97
N ILE A 76 2.01 6.80 17.45
CA ILE A 76 0.88 7.72 17.68
C ILE A 76 0.18 8.07 16.36
N ALA A 77 0.95 8.27 15.29
CA ALA A 77 0.42 8.49 13.94
C ALA A 77 1.41 7.94 12.89
N PRO A 78 0.93 7.62 11.67
CA PRO A 78 1.78 7.00 10.65
C PRO A 78 2.74 7.98 9.98
N THR A 79 2.42 9.28 9.93
CA THR A 79 3.29 10.31 9.38
C THR A 79 3.54 11.45 10.36
N VAL A 80 4.61 12.22 10.13
CA VAL A 80 4.92 13.42 10.93
C VAL A 80 3.82 14.48 10.77
N ASP A 81 3.23 14.58 9.57
CA ASP A 81 2.16 15.54 9.29
C ASP A 81 0.90 15.21 10.11
N ASP A 82 0.53 13.94 10.21
CA ASP A 82 -0.60 13.51 11.05
C ASP A 82 -0.37 13.80 12.54
N VAL A 83 0.88 13.66 13.03
CA VAL A 83 1.23 14.04 14.41
C VAL A 83 1.05 15.54 14.63
N ILE A 84 1.48 16.35 13.66
CA ILE A 84 1.37 17.80 13.74
C ILE A 84 -0.10 18.22 13.72
N ASP A 85 -0.90 17.65 12.82
CA ASP A 85 -2.33 17.95 12.72
C ASP A 85 -3.07 17.57 14.01
N LEU A 86 -2.79 16.39 14.58
CA LEU A 86 -3.34 15.99 15.88
C LEU A 86 -3.02 17.00 16.98
N LEU A 87 -1.76 17.44 17.08
CA LEU A 87 -1.33 18.39 18.10
C LEU A 87 -1.97 19.78 17.91
N ILE A 88 -2.12 20.24 16.66
CA ILE A 88 -2.77 21.50 16.35
C ILE A 88 -4.27 21.42 16.73
N ASN A 89 -4.94 20.34 16.36
CA ASN A 89 -6.35 20.12 16.65
C ASN A 89 -6.61 20.00 18.15
N ASP A 90 -5.73 19.33 18.89
CA ASP A 90 -5.77 19.22 20.34
C ASP A 90 -5.60 20.61 21.01
N TYR A 91 -4.60 21.37 20.57
CA TYR A 91 -4.36 22.73 21.07
C TYR A 91 -5.54 23.67 20.79
N HIS A 92 -6.08 23.62 19.57
CA HIS A 92 -7.23 24.42 19.16
C HIS A 92 -8.50 24.07 19.96
N SER A 93 -8.70 22.78 20.24
CA SER A 93 -9.91 22.29 20.90
C SER A 93 -9.89 22.49 22.42
N ASN A 94 -8.74 22.22 23.06
CA ASN A 94 -8.64 22.09 24.50
C ASN A 94 -7.97 23.27 25.22
N ILE A 95 -7.06 23.98 24.55
CA ILE A 95 -6.24 25.02 25.21
C ILE A 95 -6.73 26.43 24.86
N LEU A 96 -7.20 26.62 23.63
CA LEU A 96 -7.53 27.95 23.11
C LEU A 96 -8.85 28.51 23.66
N THR A 97 -8.84 29.77 24.10
CA THR A 97 -10.08 30.46 24.50
C THR A 97 -10.97 30.79 23.30
N LYS A 98 -12.25 31.07 23.52
CA LYS A 98 -13.21 31.33 22.42
C LYS A 98 -12.79 32.50 21.51
N ASP A 99 -12.17 33.53 22.06
CA ASP A 99 -11.78 34.71 21.28
C ASP A 99 -10.51 34.44 20.47
N GLU A 100 -9.51 33.81 21.08
CA GLU A 100 -8.28 33.35 20.39
C GLU A 100 -8.61 32.36 19.26
N ARG A 101 -9.62 31.51 19.45
CA ARG A 101 -10.11 30.60 18.40
C ARG A 101 -10.62 31.34 17.17
N LYS A 102 -11.43 32.39 17.37
CA LYS A 102 -11.92 33.22 16.25
C LYS A 102 -10.78 33.94 15.55
N GLN A 103 -9.81 34.45 16.32
CA GLN A 103 -8.62 35.09 15.74
C GLN A 103 -7.82 34.11 14.89
N TYR A 104 -7.61 32.88 15.38
CA TYR A 104 -6.95 31.81 14.63
C TYR A 104 -7.67 31.52 13.31
N GLU A 105 -9.00 31.36 13.34
CA GLU A 105 -9.80 31.03 12.15
C GLU A 105 -9.70 32.13 11.07
N ILE A 106 -9.79 33.40 11.49
CA ILE A 106 -9.64 34.55 10.59
C ILE A 106 -8.24 34.56 9.94
N ILE A 107 -7.19 34.36 10.74
CA ILE A 107 -5.80 34.35 10.23
C ILE A 107 -5.59 33.17 9.27
N PHE A 108 -6.14 32.00 9.60
CA PHE A 108 -6.04 30.81 8.77
C PHE A 108 -6.74 31.00 7.41
N GLU A 109 -7.94 31.61 7.41
CA GLU A 109 -8.67 31.93 6.19
C GLU A 109 -7.90 32.93 5.29
N LEU A 110 -7.22 33.91 5.90
CA LEU A 110 -6.35 34.84 5.18
C LEU A 110 -5.16 34.12 4.50
N TYR A 111 -4.54 33.13 5.15
CA TYR A 111 -3.48 32.36 4.53
C TYR A 111 -3.97 31.47 3.39
N LYS A 112 -5.14 30.83 3.57
CA LYS A 112 -5.77 29.99 2.55
C LYS A 112 -6.21 30.79 1.32
N SER A 113 -6.70 32.01 1.50
CA SER A 113 -7.10 32.88 0.39
C SER A 113 -5.90 33.38 -0.42
N LYS A 114 -4.74 33.63 0.22
CA LYS A 114 -3.49 34.03 -0.46
C LYS A 114 -2.86 32.92 -1.31
N THR A 115 -3.18 31.66 -1.03
CA THR A 115 -2.59 30.48 -1.72
C THR A 115 -3.45 29.95 -2.86
N LYS A 116 -4.61 30.58 -3.13
CA LYS A 116 -5.46 30.29 -4.30
C LYS A 116 -5.02 31.05 -5.54
#